data_AF-A0A1T5IUJ0-F1
#
_entry.id   AF-A0A1T5IUJ0-F1
#
_cell.length_a   1.000
_cell.length_b   1.000
_cell.length_c   1.000
_cell.angle_alpha   90.00
_cell.angle_beta   90.00
_cell.angle_gamma   90.00
#
_symmetry.space_group_name_H-M   'P 1'
#
loop_
_entity.id
_entity.type
_entity.pdbx_description
1 polymer ?
#
loop_
_entity_poly.entity_id
_entity_poly.type
_entity_poly.pdbx_seq_one_letter_code
_entity_poly.pdbx_strand_id
1 'polypeptide(L)'
;MTDTEQPLGVKVGTVVLTIAAGWAAQKLVGVVWEKATGNVAPTNVDDDELSIIQAVTFAAVSGGVAVLAKRLARRGAVRAAARFVPGR
;
A
#
# COMPACT_ATOMS: atom_id res chain seq x y z
N MET A 1 -34.51 16.71 -11.82
CA MET A 1 -33.79 16.81 -10.53
C MET A 1 -33.76 15.43 -9.89
N THR A 2 -32.81 14.58 -10.26
CA THR A 2 -32.57 13.27 -9.60
C THR A 2 -31.07 12.93 -9.74
N ASP A 3 -30.21 13.72 -9.12
CA ASP A 3 -28.75 13.56 -9.16
C ASP A 3 -28.14 13.10 -7.82
N THR A 4 -28.98 12.83 -6.79
CA THR A 4 -28.50 12.65 -5.41
C THR A 4 -28.47 11.20 -4.91
N GLU A 5 -29.08 10.23 -5.62
CA GLU A 5 -29.24 8.86 -5.10
C GLU A 5 -28.09 7.90 -5.42
N GLN A 6 -27.38 8.06 -6.55
CA GLN A 6 -26.13 7.32 -6.83
C GLN A 6 -24.91 7.71 -5.96
N PRO A 7 -24.66 9.00 -5.62
CA PRO A 7 -23.45 9.40 -4.92
C PRO A 7 -23.39 8.99 -3.44
N LEU A 8 -24.52 8.71 -2.78
CA LEU A 8 -24.53 8.33 -1.36
C LEU A 8 -24.00 6.91 -1.15
N GLY A 9 -24.47 5.94 -1.93
CA GLY A 9 -24.00 4.56 -1.84
C GLY A 9 -22.50 4.44 -2.16
N VAL A 10 -22.01 5.16 -3.17
CA VAL A 10 -20.59 5.17 -3.52
C VAL A 10 -19.75 5.85 -2.46
N LYS A 11 -20.20 6.99 -1.89
CA LYS A 11 -19.47 7.68 -0.81
C LYS A 11 -19.38 6.79 0.44
N VAL A 12 -20.51 6.25 0.89
CA VAL A 12 -20.55 5.36 2.06
C VAL A 12 -19.72 4.10 1.79
N GLY A 13 -19.88 3.49 0.61
CA GLY A 13 -19.09 2.34 0.19
C GLY A 13 -17.58 2.64 0.18
N THR A 14 -17.17 3.79 -0.35
CA THR A 14 -15.76 4.21 -0.39
C THR A 14 -15.21 4.46 1.00
N VAL A 15 -15.99 5.08 1.89
CA VAL A 15 -15.59 5.29 3.29
C VAL A 15 -15.41 3.95 4.00
N VAL A 16 -16.37 3.04 3.87
CA VAL A 16 -16.29 1.69 4.47
C VAL A 16 -15.11 0.90 3.92
N LEU A 17 -14.90 0.94 2.61
CA LEU A 17 -13.74 0.31 1.96
C LEU A 17 -12.42 0.89 2.45
N THR A 18 -12.33 2.21 2.62
CA THR A 18 -11.11 2.88 3.12
C THR A 18 -10.82 2.47 4.55
N ILE A 19 -11.83 2.40 5.42
CA ILE A 19 -11.68 1.94 6.80
C ILE A 19 -11.26 0.47 6.82
N ALA A 20 -11.93 -0.39 6.04
CA ALA A 20 -11.58 -1.81 5.95
C ALA A 20 -10.17 -2.02 5.41
N ALA A 21 -9.76 -1.24 4.41
CA ALA A 21 -8.40 -1.27 3.86
C ALA A 21 -7.37 -0.81 4.89
N GLY A 22 -7.66 0.23 5.67
CA GLY A 22 -6.80 0.68 6.78
C GLY A 22 -6.63 -0.42 7.84
N TRP A 23 -7.73 -1.05 8.27
CA TRP A 23 -7.68 -2.15 9.23
C TRP A 23 -6.92 -3.37 8.69
N ALA A 24 -7.18 -3.74 7.43
CA ALA A 24 -6.46 -4.83 6.78
C ALA A 24 -4.96 -4.51 6.65
N ALA A 25 -4.60 -3.28 6.30
CA ALA A 25 -3.21 -2.83 6.23
C ALA A 25 -2.53 -2.94 7.60
N GLN A 26 -3.17 -2.50 8.69
CA GLN A 26 -2.62 -2.64 10.04
C GLN A 26 -2.37 -4.11 10.42
N LYS A 27 -3.31 -5.01 10.10
CA LYS A 27 -3.13 -6.45 10.32
C LYS A 27 -1.99 -7.02 9.49
N LEU A 28 -1.89 -6.63 8.23
CA LEU A 28 -0.85 -7.11 7.31
C LEU A 28 0.53 -6.64 7.78
N VAL A 29 0.66 -5.39 8.22
CA VAL A 29 1.90 -4.86 8.80
C VAL A 29 2.30 -5.66 10.04
N GLY A 30 1.38 -5.93 10.97
CA GLY A 30 1.66 -6.73 12.16
C GLY A 30 2.13 -8.15 11.82
N VAL A 31 1.48 -8.82 10.87
CA VAL A 31 1.86 -10.17 10.43
C VAL A 31 3.23 -10.18 9.74
N VAL A 32 3.49 -9.20 8.86
CA VAL A 32 4.79 -9.07 8.20
C VAL A 32 5.89 -8.81 9.22
N TRP A 33 5.60 -8.02 10.25
CA TRP A 33 6.52 -7.75 11.34
C TRP A 33 6.85 -9.00 12.15
N GLU A 34 5.82 -9.70 12.63
CA GLU A 34 6.00 -10.92 13.40
C GLU A 34 6.76 -11.99 12.58
N LYS A 35 6.50 -12.08 11.28
CA LYS A 35 7.21 -12.97 10.36
C LYS A 35 8.68 -12.57 10.13
N ALA A 36 8.97 -11.28 10.04
CA ALA A 36 10.31 -10.79 9.73
C ALA A 36 11.23 -10.76 10.98
N THR A 37 10.68 -10.30 12.10
CA THR A 37 11.44 -10.03 13.32
C THR A 37 11.25 -11.10 14.40
N GLY A 38 10.26 -11.98 14.26
CA GLY A 38 9.93 -13.02 15.24
C GLY A 38 9.28 -12.52 16.52
N ASN A 39 9.08 -11.20 16.65
CA ASN A 39 8.55 -10.52 17.83
C ASN A 39 7.33 -9.67 17.46
N VAL A 40 6.47 -9.39 18.44
CA VAL A 40 5.30 -8.51 18.27
C VAL A 40 5.78 -7.10 17.90
N ALA A 41 5.07 -6.45 16.96
CA ALA A 41 5.43 -5.11 16.51
C ALA A 41 5.53 -4.11 17.68
N PRO A 42 6.67 -3.42 17.85
CA PRO A 42 6.87 -2.50 18.96
C PRO A 42 5.90 -1.33 18.84
N THR A 43 5.12 -1.10 19.89
CA THR A 43 4.10 -0.05 19.97
C THR A 43 4.59 1.23 20.65
N ASN A 44 5.73 1.17 21.35
CA ASN A 44 6.38 2.34 21.95
C ASN A 44 7.48 2.83 21.01
N VAL A 45 7.58 4.15 20.85
CA VAL A 45 8.47 4.84 19.89
C VAL A 45 9.68 5.50 20.55
N ASP A 46 9.83 5.39 21.88
CA ASP A 46 10.80 6.14 22.67
C ASP A 46 12.12 5.39 23.00
N ASP A 47 12.32 4.15 22.54
CA ASP A 47 13.56 3.40 22.75
C ASP A 47 14.56 3.62 21.59
N ASP A 48 15.85 3.79 21.89
CA ASP A 48 16.92 4.00 20.87
C ASP A 48 17.03 2.83 19.87
N GLU A 49 16.66 1.63 20.29
CA GLU A 49 16.56 0.42 19.46
C GLU A 49 15.48 0.56 18.35
N LEU A 50 14.47 1.42 18.57
CA LEU A 50 13.52 1.77 17.51
C LEU A 50 14.15 2.53 16.36
N SER A 51 15.26 3.27 16.54
CA SER A 51 15.84 4.03 15.43
C SER A 51 16.35 3.12 14.31
N ILE A 52 17.00 2.00 14.68
CA ILE A 52 17.49 0.99 13.73
C ILE A 52 16.31 0.27 13.09
N ILE A 53 15.34 -0.14 13.91
CA ILE A 53 14.12 -0.79 13.46
C ILE A 53 13.33 0.13 12.49
N GLN A 54 13.23 1.42 12.80
CA GLN A 54 12.54 2.43 12.00
C GLN A 54 13.28 2.67 10.67
N ALA A 55 14.61 2.74 10.69
CA ALA A 55 15.41 2.84 9.49
C ALA A 55 15.23 1.60 8.58
N VAL A 56 15.27 0.40 9.14
CA VAL A 56 15.04 -0.86 8.41
C VAL A 56 13.61 -0.92 7.87
N THR A 57 12.62 -0.51 8.66
CA THR A 57 11.20 -0.47 8.25
C THR A 57 11.00 0.51 7.12
N PHE A 58 11.55 1.72 7.24
CA PHE A 58 11.49 2.72 6.19
C PHE A 58 12.15 2.23 4.91
N ALA A 59 13.32 1.59 5.01
CA ALA A 59 14.01 0.99 3.87
C ALA A 59 13.19 -0.15 3.23
N ALA A 60 12.58 -1.02 4.03
CA ALA A 60 11.74 -2.11 3.55
C ALA A 60 10.48 -1.60 2.83
N VAL A 61 9.81 -0.60 3.41
CA VAL A 61 8.64 0.05 2.80
C VAL A 61 9.03 0.78 1.52
N SER A 62 10.09 1.60 1.57
CA SER A 62 10.61 2.34 0.40
C SER A 62 11.03 1.40 -0.72
N GLY A 63 11.74 0.32 -0.38
CA GLY A 63 12.13 -0.73 -1.32
C GLY A 63 10.93 -1.44 -1.93
N GLY A 64 9.95 -1.82 -1.11
CA GLY A 64 8.70 -2.44 -1.56
C GLY A 64 7.91 -1.55 -2.52
N VAL A 65 7.74 -0.27 -2.17
CA VAL A 65 7.08 0.72 -3.02
C VAL A 65 7.85 0.91 -4.32
N ALA A 66 9.18 1.04 -4.28
CA ALA A 66 10.00 1.19 -5.48
C ALA A 66 9.88 -0.02 -6.42
N VAL A 67 9.86 -1.25 -5.88
CA VAL A 67 9.68 -2.47 -6.67
C VAL A 67 8.29 -2.54 -7.29
N LEU A 68 7.25 -2.22 -6.51
CA LEU A 68 5.87 -2.16 -7.00
C LEU A 68 5.71 -1.10 -8.08
N ALA A 69 6.23 0.10 -7.86
CA ALA A 69 6.26 1.19 -8.83
C ALA A 69 6.97 0.74 -10.10
N LYS A 70 8.13 0.08 -10.00
CA LYS A 70 8.85 -0.46 -11.17
C LYS A 70 8.06 -1.53 -11.91
N ARG A 71 7.34 -2.41 -11.20
CA ARG A 71 6.48 -3.44 -11.79
C ARG A 71 5.28 -2.84 -12.50
N LEU A 72 4.63 -1.87 -11.88
CA LEU A 72 3.51 -1.14 -12.47
C LEU A 72 3.96 -0.29 -13.65
N ALA A 73 5.08 0.41 -13.52
CA ALA A 73 5.70 1.15 -14.61
C ALA A 73 6.09 0.23 -15.77
N ARG A 74 6.63 -0.97 -15.53
CA ARG A 74 6.86 -1.96 -16.59
C ARG A 74 5.56 -2.44 -17.23
N ARG A 75 4.52 -2.75 -16.45
CA ARG A 75 3.21 -3.15 -17.00
C ARG A 75 2.54 -2.03 -17.80
N GLY A 76 2.63 -0.80 -17.30
CA GLY A 76 2.14 0.41 -17.94
C GLY A 76 2.94 0.74 -19.19
N ALA A 77 4.26 0.65 -19.14
CA ALA A 77 5.16 0.85 -20.27
C ALA A 77 4.96 -0.22 -21.35
N VAL A 78 4.70 -1.48 -21.00
CA VAL A 78 4.35 -2.52 -21.96
C VAL A 78 2.99 -2.23 -22.62
N ARG A 79 1.98 -1.82 -21.84
CA ARG A 79 0.67 -1.40 -22.38
C ARG A 79 0.76 -0.14 -23.24
N ALA A 80 1.56 0.83 -22.84
CA ALA A 80 1.79 2.07 -23.54
C ALA A 80 2.60 1.83 -24.81
N ALA A 81 3.69 1.05 -24.74
CA ALA A 81 4.47 0.63 -25.90
C ALA A 81 3.62 -0.18 -26.89
N ALA A 82 2.74 -1.07 -26.41
CA ALA A 82 1.78 -1.76 -27.29
C ALA A 82 0.78 -0.80 -27.96
N ARG A 83 0.53 0.38 -27.37
CA ARG A 83 -0.27 1.45 -27.97
C ARG A 83 0.55 2.38 -28.89
N PHE A 84 1.86 2.50 -28.67
CA PHE A 84 2.78 3.35 -29.43
C PHE A 84 3.62 2.61 -30.48
N VAL A 85 3.52 1.28 -30.58
CA VAL A 85 3.98 0.49 -31.72
C VAL A 85 2.78 0.33 -32.66
N PRO A 86 2.55 1.27 -33.60
CA PRO A 86 1.71 0.98 -34.76
C PRO A 86 2.38 -0.16 -35.55
N GLY A 87 1.54 -1.05 -36.08
CA GLY A 87 1.94 -2.31 -36.67
C GLY A 87 3.16 -2.23 -37.61
N ARG A 88 3.97 -3.28 -37.55
CA ARG A 88 4.59 -3.81 -38.75
C ARG A 88 3.61 -4.80 -39.36
#